data_AF-A0A7W3SYR8-F1
#
_entry.id   AF-A0A7W3SYR8-F1
#
_cell.length_a   1.000
_cell.length_b   1.000
_cell.length_c   1.000
_cell.angle_alpha   90.00
_cell.angle_beta   90.00
_cell.angle_gamma   90.00
#
_symmetry.space_group_name_H-M   'P 1'
#
loop_
_entity.id
_entity.type
_entity.pdbx_description
1 polymer ?
#
loop_
_entity_poly.entity_id
_entity_poly.type
_entity_poly.pdbx_seq_one_letter_code
_entity_poly.pdbx_strand_id
1 'polypeptide(L)'
;MATWADVPKVQGPPQTNDVAVLQQYVKKLADVTARMAKDLEFILNGNVAFDNIKTNGIEAKNIKAEAITAEKIQAGAVVAEKIDVNELSAISANLGHITAGLIEAVQIFGSYIATRNGTFPRCEMSSENNLFGAFSSADNSIQMYPDSFGQTLLVFNTLLRQASMYLSSSGLIIATPFGFGDIQLSAGDDLRLNAGGNVMVRGWGRLYSIEQGQTLLEALEQLSDRITALGG
;
A
#
# COMPACT_ATOMS: atom_id res chain seq x y z
N MET A 1 3.39 -15.88 52.35
CA MET A 1 2.25 -14.99 52.70
C MET A 1 1.99 -15.14 54.18
N ALA A 2 2.22 -14.10 54.98
CA ALA A 2 1.67 -14.05 56.32
C ALA A 2 0.14 -14.10 56.19
N THR A 3 -0.48 -15.13 56.73
CA THR A 3 -1.93 -15.25 56.69
C THR A 3 -2.53 -14.32 57.74
N TRP A 4 -3.80 -13.93 57.61
CA TRP A 4 -4.54 -13.16 58.63
C TRP A 4 -4.62 -13.86 60.01
N ALA A 5 -4.03 -15.06 60.17
CA ALA A 5 -3.88 -15.75 61.45
C ALA A 5 -2.64 -15.29 62.26
N ASP A 6 -1.64 -14.68 61.61
CA ASP A 6 -0.37 -14.26 62.24
C ASP A 6 -0.39 -12.80 62.75
N VAL A 7 -1.51 -12.09 62.59
CA VAL A 7 -1.63 -10.72 63.10
C VAL A 7 -1.60 -10.74 64.63
N PRO A 8 -0.75 -9.92 65.28
CA PRO A 8 -0.64 -9.91 66.73
C PRO A 8 -1.98 -9.51 67.37
N LYS A 9 -2.67 -10.44 68.02
CA LYS A 9 -3.94 -10.18 68.71
C LYS A 9 -3.67 -9.56 70.08
N VAL A 10 -4.23 -8.38 70.34
CA VAL A 10 -4.26 -7.78 71.67
C VAL A 10 -5.44 -8.39 72.44
N GLN A 11 -5.15 -9.06 73.55
CA GLN A 11 -6.20 -9.48 74.50
C GLN A 11 -6.70 -8.25 75.26
N GLY A 12 -7.95 -8.27 75.76
CA GLY A 12 -8.47 -7.17 76.59
C GLY A 12 -7.62 -6.93 77.84
N PRO A 13 -7.64 -5.72 78.41
CA PRO A 13 -6.85 -5.39 79.60
C PRO A 13 -7.22 -6.33 80.76
N PRO A 14 -6.24 -6.92 81.45
CA PRO A 14 -6.51 -7.87 82.52
C PRO A 14 -7.16 -7.15 83.71
N GLN A 15 -8.23 -7.74 84.26
CA GLN A 15 -8.93 -7.22 85.44
C GLN A 15 -8.22 -7.67 86.73
N THR A 16 -7.03 -7.14 86.98
CA THR A 16 -6.22 -7.45 88.17
C THR A 16 -5.41 -6.23 88.62
N ASN A 17 -5.16 -6.15 89.92
CA ASN A 17 -4.23 -5.18 90.50
C ASN A 17 -2.80 -5.74 90.64
N ASP A 18 -2.58 -6.99 90.20
CA ASP A 18 -1.26 -7.60 90.19
C ASP A 18 -0.34 -6.86 89.19
N VAL A 19 0.63 -6.14 89.76
CA VAL A 19 1.59 -5.31 89.03
C VAL A 19 2.39 -6.15 88.03
N ALA A 20 2.69 -7.42 88.33
CA ALA A 20 3.43 -8.29 87.42
C ALA A 20 2.61 -8.63 86.16
N VAL A 21 1.31 -8.87 86.32
CA VAL A 21 0.39 -9.16 85.21
C VAL A 21 0.19 -7.92 84.35
N LEU A 22 0.03 -6.74 84.96
CA LEU A 22 -0.07 -5.46 84.26
C LEU A 22 1.21 -5.14 83.46
N GLN A 23 2.39 -5.35 84.05
CA GLN A 23 3.68 -5.15 83.35
C GLN A 23 3.84 -6.09 82.15
N GLN A 24 3.46 -7.36 82.29
CA GLN A 24 3.54 -8.33 81.20
C GLN A 24 2.57 -7.99 80.06
N TYR A 25 1.38 -7.47 80.40
CA TYR A 25 0.41 -6.97 79.42
C TYR A 25 0.94 -5.75 78.65
N VAL A 26 1.51 -4.77 79.34
CA VAL A 26 2.15 -3.59 78.73
C VAL A 26 3.29 -4.00 77.79
N LYS A 27 4.09 -4.99 78.19
CA LYS A 27 5.15 -5.53 77.34
C LYS A 27 4.60 -6.16 76.05
N LYS A 28 3.52 -6.95 76.14
CA LYS A 28 2.85 -7.50 74.95
C LYS A 28 2.31 -6.40 74.03
N LEU A 29 1.70 -5.34 74.59
CA LEU A 29 1.22 -4.20 73.81
C LEU A 29 2.35 -3.48 73.08
N ALA A 30 3.48 -3.26 73.76
CA ALA A 30 4.67 -2.67 73.16
C ALA A 30 5.19 -3.54 71.99
N ASP A 31 5.23 -4.86 72.18
CA ASP A 31 5.66 -5.80 71.14
C ASP A 31 4.72 -5.82 69.92
N VAL A 32 3.40 -5.76 70.14
CA VAL A 32 2.40 -5.67 69.07
C VAL A 32 2.57 -4.37 68.29
N THR A 33 2.70 -3.26 69.00
CA THR A 33 2.87 -1.93 68.39
C THR A 33 4.16 -1.86 67.58
N ALA A 34 5.25 -2.43 68.08
CA ALA A 34 6.52 -2.50 67.36
C ALA A 34 6.42 -3.34 66.08
N ARG A 35 5.66 -4.46 66.11
CA ARG A 35 5.40 -5.27 64.91
C ARG A 35 4.57 -4.51 63.87
N MET A 36 3.48 -3.85 64.29
CA MET A 36 2.64 -3.06 63.40
C MET A 36 3.39 -1.88 62.77
N ALA A 37 4.25 -1.20 63.56
CA ALA A 37 5.08 -0.11 63.06
C ALA A 37 6.06 -0.61 61.99
N LYS A 38 6.68 -1.78 62.20
CA LYS A 38 7.56 -2.43 61.22
C LYS A 38 6.81 -2.85 59.96
N ASP A 39 5.60 -3.37 60.07
CA ASP A 39 4.78 -3.74 58.91
C ASP A 39 4.37 -2.51 58.10
N LEU A 40 4.02 -1.41 58.78
CA LEU A 40 3.72 -0.13 58.14
C LEU A 40 4.94 0.45 57.43
N GLU A 41 6.11 0.41 58.08
CA GLU A 41 7.38 0.81 57.48
C GLU A 41 7.71 -0.05 56.25
N PHE A 42 7.48 -1.36 56.32
CA PHE A 42 7.65 -2.26 55.18
C PHE A 42 6.65 -1.96 54.04
N ILE A 43 5.43 -1.55 54.34
CA ILE A 43 4.45 -1.15 53.31
C ILE A 43 4.81 0.21 52.69
N LEU A 44 5.34 1.14 53.48
CA LEU A 44 5.69 2.50 53.05
C LEU A 44 7.04 2.56 52.33
N ASN A 45 8.02 1.77 52.75
CA ASN A 45 9.41 1.81 52.29
C ASN A 45 9.85 0.54 51.56
N GLY A 46 9.14 -0.58 51.75
CA GLY A 46 9.42 -1.86 51.12
C GLY A 46 8.62 -2.02 49.83
N ASN A 47 9.29 -2.59 48.83
CA ASN A 47 8.72 -3.00 47.56
C ASN A 47 7.43 -3.80 47.80
N VAL A 48 6.25 -3.19 47.59
CA VAL A 48 4.97 -3.91 47.60
C VAL A 48 5.11 -4.97 46.51
N ALA A 49 5.28 -6.23 46.91
CA ALA A 49 5.41 -7.33 45.98
C ALA A 49 4.25 -7.24 44.97
N PHE A 50 4.60 -7.13 43.69
CA PHE A 50 3.67 -6.83 42.58
C PHE A 50 2.45 -7.77 42.54
N ASP A 51 2.56 -8.96 43.14
CA ASP A 51 1.47 -9.92 43.33
C ASP A 51 0.20 -9.32 43.97
N ASN A 52 0.34 -8.28 44.81
CA ASN A 52 -0.77 -7.62 45.49
C ASN A 52 -1.26 -6.33 44.79
N ILE A 53 -0.59 -5.89 43.72
CA ILE A 53 -1.00 -4.72 42.94
C ILE A 53 -1.86 -5.21 41.78
N LYS A 54 -3.18 -4.97 41.86
CA LYS A 54 -4.04 -5.12 40.69
C LYS A 54 -3.62 -4.10 39.65
N THR A 55 -2.97 -4.55 38.58
CA THR A 55 -2.45 -3.72 37.47
C THR A 55 -3.50 -2.76 36.89
N ASN A 56 -4.76 -3.17 36.86
CA ASN A 56 -5.89 -2.34 36.40
C ASN A 56 -6.16 -1.09 37.27
N GLY A 57 -5.58 -0.98 38.47
CA GLY A 57 -5.75 0.17 39.37
C GLY A 57 -4.68 1.25 39.23
N ILE A 58 -3.66 1.06 38.38
CA ILE A 58 -2.59 2.06 38.20
C ILE A 58 -3.04 3.10 37.18
N GLU A 59 -3.47 4.28 37.66
CA GLU A 59 -3.74 5.44 36.82
C GLU A 59 -2.44 6.14 36.39
N ALA A 60 -2.43 6.76 35.21
CA ALA A 60 -1.26 7.46 34.67
C ALA A 60 -0.71 8.56 35.61
N LYS A 61 -1.58 9.23 36.40
CA LYS A 61 -1.16 10.26 37.39
C LYS A 61 -0.25 9.72 38.49
N ASN A 62 -0.26 8.41 38.73
CA ASN A 62 0.58 7.76 39.74
C ASN A 62 1.96 7.38 39.18
N ILE A 63 2.16 7.49 37.86
CA ILE A 63 3.42 7.19 37.19
C ILE A 63 4.27 8.46 37.17
N LYS A 64 5.38 8.45 37.92
CA LYS A 64 6.35 9.55 37.87
C LYS A 64 6.99 9.64 36.48
N ALA A 65 7.42 10.84 36.09
CA ALA A 65 8.24 11.01 34.89
C ALA A 65 9.44 10.06 34.93
N GLU A 66 9.77 9.45 33.78
CA GLU A 66 10.87 8.48 33.62
C GLU A 66 10.74 7.19 34.45
N ALA A 67 9.61 6.94 35.11
CA ALA A 67 9.42 5.70 35.88
C ALA A 67 9.38 4.44 34.98
N ILE A 68 8.95 4.59 33.73
CA ILE A 68 8.91 3.51 32.74
C ILE A 68 10.00 3.78 31.69
N THR A 69 11.19 3.25 31.95
CA THR A 69 12.31 3.23 30.99
C THR A 69 12.29 1.93 30.17
N ALA A 70 13.06 1.88 29.09
CA ALA A 70 13.12 0.70 28.23
C ALA A 70 13.47 -0.60 28.99
N GLU A 71 14.34 -0.55 30.00
CA GLU A 71 14.70 -1.72 30.82
C GLU A 71 13.54 -2.26 31.68
N LYS A 72 12.50 -1.45 31.92
CA LYS A 72 11.30 -1.86 32.68
C LYS A 72 10.23 -2.46 31.79
N ILE A 73 10.37 -2.37 30.47
CA ILE A 73 9.44 -2.94 29.51
C ILE A 73 9.91 -4.35 29.17
N GLN A 74 9.13 -5.36 29.57
CA GLN A 74 9.40 -6.74 29.20
C GLN A 74 9.43 -6.87 27.67
N ALA A 75 10.36 -7.67 27.14
CA ALA A 75 10.41 -7.97 25.70
C ALA A 75 9.05 -8.51 25.22
N GLY A 76 8.51 -7.92 24.15
CA GLY A 76 7.19 -8.26 23.62
C GLY A 76 6.00 -7.71 24.43
N ALA A 77 6.20 -6.86 25.43
CA ALA A 77 5.10 -6.20 26.14
C ALA A 77 4.36 -5.17 25.25
N VAL A 78 5.08 -4.54 24.32
CA VAL A 78 4.53 -3.61 23.34
C VAL A 78 4.45 -4.32 21.99
N VAL A 79 3.24 -4.69 21.58
CA VAL A 79 2.94 -5.36 20.31
C VAL A 79 1.91 -4.55 19.53
N ALA A 80 1.83 -4.76 18.22
CA ALA A 80 0.93 -4.01 17.33
C ALA A 80 -0.53 -4.00 17.79
N GLU A 81 -1.04 -5.12 18.34
CA GLU A 81 -2.41 -5.22 18.87
C GLU A 81 -2.70 -4.24 20.03
N LYS A 82 -1.66 -3.78 20.74
CA LYS A 82 -1.78 -2.86 21.88
C LYS A 82 -1.55 -1.40 21.49
N ILE A 83 -1.27 -1.11 20.23
CA ILE A 83 -0.97 0.23 19.72
C ILE A 83 -2.15 0.69 18.88
N ASP A 84 -2.96 1.58 19.44
CA ASP A 84 -3.94 2.36 18.70
C ASP A 84 -3.42 3.80 18.58
N VAL A 85 -3.30 4.29 17.34
CA VAL A 85 -2.77 5.62 17.04
C VAL A 85 -3.72 6.36 16.12
N ASN A 86 -4.09 7.58 16.51
CA ASN A 86 -4.87 8.46 15.64
C ASN A 86 -4.00 9.07 14.52
N GLU A 87 -2.74 9.37 14.84
CA GLU A 87 -1.78 9.96 13.92
C GLU A 87 -0.38 9.43 14.22
N LEU A 88 0.35 9.04 13.18
CA LEU A 88 1.75 8.62 13.27
C LEU A 88 2.62 9.64 12.52
N SER A 89 3.21 10.59 13.25
CA SER A 89 4.22 11.50 12.72
C SER A 89 5.62 10.89 12.93
N ALA A 90 6.15 10.24 11.91
CA ALA A 90 7.49 9.64 11.93
C ALA A 90 8.40 10.30 10.87
N ILE A 91 9.66 10.56 11.22
CA ILE A 91 10.69 11.01 10.25
C ILE A 91 10.99 9.88 9.26
N SER A 92 11.02 8.64 9.75
CA SER A 92 11.16 7.43 8.95
C SER A 92 10.42 6.26 9.61
N ALA A 93 9.87 5.38 8.79
CA ALA A 93 9.24 4.13 9.24
C ALA A 93 9.47 3.04 8.19
N ASN A 94 9.80 1.83 8.64
CA ASN A 94 9.73 0.65 7.79
C ASN A 94 8.35 0.03 8.00
N LEU A 95 7.46 0.32 7.06
CA LEU A 95 6.10 -0.20 7.06
C LEU A 95 6.07 -1.46 6.20
N GLY A 96 5.48 -2.52 6.74
CA GLY A 96 5.21 -3.75 6.00
C GLY A 96 4.01 -3.59 5.06
N HIS A 97 3.05 -4.50 5.15
CA HIS A 97 1.80 -4.36 4.41
C HIS A 97 0.95 -3.24 5.01
N ILE A 98 0.58 -2.25 4.19
CA ILE A 98 -0.26 -1.12 4.58
C ILE A 98 -1.64 -1.29 3.93
N THR A 99 -2.70 -1.24 4.72
CA THR A 99 -4.07 -1.02 4.20
C THR A 99 -4.42 0.44 4.42
N ALA A 100 -4.27 1.26 3.39
CA ALA A 100 -4.56 2.69 3.45
C ALA A 100 -5.77 3.04 2.57
N GLY A 101 -6.53 4.05 3.00
CA GLY A 101 -7.59 4.63 2.16
C GLY A 101 -7.02 5.61 1.11
N LEU A 102 -6.18 6.54 1.56
CA LEU A 102 -5.50 7.53 0.74
C LEU A 102 -4.00 7.50 1.05
N ILE A 103 -3.17 7.55 0.01
CA ILE A 103 -1.72 7.70 0.11
C ILE A 103 -1.34 8.98 -0.62
N GLU A 104 -0.97 10.01 0.13
CA GLU A 104 -0.38 11.24 -0.40
C GLU A 104 1.10 11.22 -0.09
N ALA A 105 1.93 11.19 -1.13
CA ALA A 105 3.38 11.09 -0.99
C ALA A 105 4.09 11.98 -2.02
N VAL A 106 5.24 12.52 -1.64
CA VAL A 106 6.10 13.27 -2.57
C VAL A 106 6.69 12.35 -3.63
N GLN A 107 7.10 11.14 -3.23
CA GLN A 107 7.64 10.12 -4.12
C GLN A 107 7.14 8.75 -3.69
N ILE A 108 6.81 7.91 -4.67
CA ILE A 108 6.48 6.49 -4.48
C ILE A 108 7.38 5.69 -5.41
N PHE A 109 8.25 4.87 -4.84
CA PHE A 109 9.07 3.92 -5.57
C PHE A 109 8.53 2.52 -5.28
N GLY A 110 7.86 1.92 -6.26
CA GLY A 110 7.27 0.59 -6.15
C GLY A 110 7.61 -0.26 -7.36
N SER A 111 7.79 -1.56 -7.15
CA SER A 111 7.97 -2.54 -8.23
C SER A 111 6.67 -2.81 -8.98
N TYR A 112 5.52 -2.70 -8.30
CA TYR A 112 4.19 -2.89 -8.84
C TYR A 112 3.19 -1.93 -8.20
N ILE A 113 2.55 -1.10 -9.01
CA ILE A 113 1.48 -0.20 -8.59
C ILE A 113 0.28 -0.48 -9.47
N ALA A 114 -0.83 -0.95 -8.89
CA ALA A 114 -2.03 -1.27 -9.65
C ALA A 114 -3.30 -0.79 -8.95
N THR A 115 -4.31 -0.45 -9.75
CA THR A 115 -5.63 -0.05 -9.23
C THR A 115 -6.41 -1.22 -8.63
N ARG A 116 -6.00 -2.46 -8.93
CA ARG A 116 -6.66 -3.69 -8.50
C ARG A 116 -5.69 -4.88 -8.64
N ASN A 117 -5.64 -5.75 -7.63
CA ASN A 117 -4.76 -6.91 -7.63
C ASN A 117 -5.38 -8.09 -8.42
N GLY A 118 -4.68 -8.56 -9.46
CA GLY A 118 -4.96 -9.83 -10.15
C GLY A 118 -6.31 -9.95 -10.86
N THR A 119 -7.13 -8.89 -10.88
CA THR A 119 -8.48 -8.90 -11.47
C THR A 119 -8.66 -7.72 -12.42
N PHE A 120 -9.74 -7.75 -13.19
CA PHE A 120 -10.04 -6.76 -14.24
C PHE A 120 -11.35 -6.01 -13.92
N PRO A 121 -11.51 -4.76 -14.40
CA PRO A 121 -10.51 -3.95 -15.10
C PRO A 121 -9.43 -3.42 -14.14
N ARG A 122 -8.22 -3.17 -14.66
CA ARG A 122 -7.14 -2.55 -13.88
C ARG A 122 -6.20 -1.73 -14.75
N CYS A 123 -5.56 -0.74 -14.13
CA CYS A 123 -4.34 -0.14 -14.66
C CYS A 123 -3.18 -0.52 -13.75
N GLU A 124 -1.99 -0.71 -14.31
CA GLU A 124 -0.78 -1.01 -13.54
C GLU A 124 0.49 -0.40 -14.13
N MET A 125 1.48 -0.19 -13.25
CA MET A 125 2.87 0.12 -13.55
C MET A 125 3.73 -0.99 -12.97
N SER A 126 4.69 -1.50 -13.74
CA SER A 126 5.59 -2.56 -13.28
C SER A 126 7.03 -2.36 -13.75
N SER A 127 7.99 -2.72 -12.91
CA SER A 127 9.41 -2.82 -13.28
C SER A 127 9.78 -4.18 -13.88
N GLU A 128 8.91 -5.17 -13.84
CA GLU A 128 9.20 -6.56 -14.27
C GLU A 128 8.48 -6.92 -15.58
N ASN A 129 7.26 -6.40 -15.79
CA ASN A 129 6.43 -6.73 -16.95
C ASN A 129 6.30 -5.53 -17.90
N ASN A 130 5.10 -4.97 -18.01
CA ASN A 130 4.80 -3.73 -18.72
C ASN A 130 5.20 -2.51 -17.88
N LEU A 131 5.85 -1.53 -18.52
CA LEU A 131 6.10 -0.22 -17.90
C LEU A 131 4.78 0.41 -17.45
N PHE A 132 3.76 0.33 -18.31
CA PHE A 132 2.40 0.76 -18.06
C PHE A 132 1.42 -0.17 -18.78
N GLY A 133 0.28 -0.47 -18.17
CA GLY A 133 -0.76 -1.29 -18.80
C GLY A 133 -2.14 -0.95 -18.30
N ALA A 134 -3.11 -0.96 -19.21
CA ALA A 134 -4.53 -0.82 -18.94
C ALA A 134 -5.26 -2.05 -19.48
N PHE A 135 -5.92 -2.79 -18.60
CA PHE A 135 -6.53 -4.08 -18.88
C PHE A 135 -8.02 -4.03 -18.60
N SER A 136 -8.82 -4.34 -19.61
CA SER A 136 -10.27 -4.48 -19.47
C SER A 136 -10.69 -5.92 -19.16
N SER A 137 -9.87 -6.90 -19.55
CA SER A 137 -10.03 -8.33 -19.31
C SER A 137 -8.65 -9.01 -19.44
N ALA A 138 -8.60 -10.34 -19.24
CA ALA A 138 -7.39 -11.13 -19.45
C ALA A 138 -6.81 -10.96 -20.87
N ASP A 139 -7.68 -10.74 -21.84
CA ASP A 139 -7.34 -10.78 -23.26
C ASP A 139 -7.26 -9.40 -23.91
N ASN A 140 -7.95 -8.41 -23.34
CA ASN A 140 -8.09 -7.09 -23.95
C ASN A 140 -7.37 -6.03 -23.12
N SER A 141 -6.33 -5.42 -23.69
CA SER A 141 -5.48 -4.46 -22.99
C SER A 141 -4.74 -3.51 -23.93
N ILE A 142 -4.27 -2.40 -23.37
CA ILE A 142 -3.27 -1.53 -23.98
C ILE A 142 -2.06 -1.55 -23.05
N GLN A 143 -0.88 -1.88 -23.57
CA GLN A 143 0.32 -2.06 -22.77
C GLN A 143 1.52 -1.37 -23.40
N MET A 144 2.37 -0.79 -22.57
CA MET A 144 3.70 -0.32 -22.93
C MET A 144 4.71 -1.33 -22.43
N TYR A 145 5.40 -2.00 -23.35
CA TYR A 145 6.44 -2.95 -22.99
C TYR A 145 7.81 -2.27 -22.94
N PRO A 146 8.63 -2.60 -21.93
CA PRO A 146 10.02 -2.19 -21.94
C PRO A 146 10.75 -2.85 -23.11
N ASP A 147 11.66 -2.07 -23.69
CA ASP A 147 12.77 -2.50 -24.54
C ASP A 147 12.61 -3.86 -25.25
N SER A 148 11.82 -3.90 -26.33
CA SER A 148 11.89 -5.01 -27.28
C SER A 148 12.75 -4.57 -28.46
N PHE A 149 13.96 -5.12 -28.58
CA PHE A 149 14.95 -4.80 -29.63
C PHE A 149 15.50 -3.35 -29.61
N GLY A 150 15.63 -2.72 -28.45
CA GLY A 150 16.19 -1.36 -28.28
C GLY A 150 15.14 -0.25 -28.23
N GLN A 151 13.85 -0.59 -28.21
CA GLN A 151 12.74 0.37 -28.35
C GLN A 151 11.57 0.00 -27.44
N THR A 152 10.84 1.01 -26.96
CA THR A 152 9.57 0.85 -26.24
C THR A 152 8.43 0.75 -27.25
N LEU A 153 7.55 -0.23 -27.09
CA LEU A 153 6.37 -0.40 -27.94
C LEU A 153 5.09 -0.15 -27.15
N LEU A 154 4.15 0.55 -27.77
CA LEU A 154 2.75 0.56 -27.36
C LEU A 154 2.02 -0.55 -28.10
N VAL A 155 1.30 -1.40 -27.37
CA VAL A 155 0.69 -2.61 -27.89
C VAL A 155 -0.78 -2.65 -27.51
N PHE A 156 -1.64 -2.89 -28.50
CA PHE A 156 -3.07 -3.06 -28.36
C PHE A 156 -3.38 -4.55 -28.51
N ASN A 157 -3.80 -5.18 -27.42
CA ASN A 157 -4.11 -6.61 -27.37
C ASN A 157 -5.61 -6.86 -27.33
N THR A 158 -6.01 -7.90 -28.03
CA THR A 158 -7.31 -8.58 -27.92
C THR A 158 -7.05 -10.09 -27.88
N LEU A 159 -8.08 -10.89 -27.59
CA LEU A 159 -7.96 -12.36 -27.48
C LEU A 159 -7.20 -13.04 -28.63
N LEU A 160 -7.34 -12.54 -29.86
CA LEU A 160 -6.77 -13.19 -31.04
C LEU A 160 -5.87 -12.29 -31.87
N ARG A 161 -5.72 -11.00 -31.51
CA ARG A 161 -5.06 -10.01 -32.36
C ARG A 161 -4.27 -9.02 -31.53
N GLN A 162 -3.14 -8.61 -32.09
CA GLN A 162 -2.25 -7.61 -31.52
C GLN A 162 -1.86 -6.60 -32.59
N ALA A 163 -1.96 -5.32 -32.28
CA ALA A 163 -1.41 -4.22 -33.09
C ALA A 163 -0.38 -3.45 -32.25
N SER A 164 0.60 -2.83 -32.90
CA SER A 164 1.66 -2.10 -32.20
C SER A 164 1.96 -0.74 -32.83
N MET A 165 2.47 0.16 -31.99
CA MET A 165 2.99 1.46 -32.37
C MET A 165 4.36 1.65 -31.74
N TYR A 166 5.37 1.98 -32.55
CA TYR A 166 6.74 2.11 -32.07
C TYR A 166 7.61 2.97 -33.00
N LEU A 167 8.65 3.58 -32.44
CA LEU A 167 9.61 4.38 -33.21
C LEU A 167 10.80 3.51 -33.60
N SER A 168 11.01 3.31 -34.89
CA SER A 168 12.21 2.66 -35.44
C SER A 168 13.24 3.71 -35.89
N SER A 169 14.42 3.25 -36.34
CA SER A 169 15.41 4.11 -36.99
C SER A 169 14.93 4.77 -38.29
N SER A 170 13.85 4.26 -38.89
CA SER A 170 13.26 4.76 -40.14
C SER A 170 11.99 5.61 -39.95
N GLY A 171 11.46 5.70 -38.73
CA GLY A 171 10.30 6.54 -38.40
C GLY A 171 9.31 5.88 -37.44
N LEU A 172 8.17 6.55 -37.20
CA LEU A 172 7.07 5.98 -36.43
C LEU A 172 6.36 4.92 -37.26
N ILE A 173 6.26 3.71 -36.71
CA ILE A 173 5.56 2.59 -37.30
C ILE A 173 4.23 2.38 -36.57
N ILE A 174 3.16 2.20 -37.34
CA ILE A 174 1.86 1.70 -36.88
C ILE A 174 1.64 0.39 -37.61
N ALA A 175 1.61 -0.73 -36.88
CA ALA A 175 1.57 -2.07 -37.45
C ALA A 175 0.31 -2.82 -37.00
N THR A 176 -0.42 -3.38 -37.97
CA THR A 176 -1.47 -4.37 -37.73
C THR A 176 -0.89 -5.78 -37.76
N PRO A 177 -1.58 -6.79 -37.18
CA PRO A 177 -1.08 -8.16 -37.20
C PRO A 177 -0.88 -8.69 -38.62
N PHE A 178 0.22 -9.41 -38.88
CA PHE A 178 0.51 -9.94 -40.21
C PHE A 178 -0.66 -10.81 -40.74
N GLY A 179 -1.14 -10.47 -41.94
CA GLY A 179 -2.23 -11.18 -42.60
C GLY A 179 -3.65 -10.79 -42.14
N PHE A 180 -3.79 -9.87 -41.18
CA PHE A 180 -5.10 -9.47 -40.64
C PHE A 180 -5.16 -7.97 -40.28
N GLY A 181 -6.26 -7.32 -40.64
CA GLY A 181 -6.66 -6.02 -40.09
C GLY A 181 -6.14 -4.80 -40.84
N ASP A 182 -7.02 -3.81 -40.96
CA ASP A 182 -6.75 -2.53 -41.60
C ASP A 182 -6.31 -1.47 -40.59
N ILE A 183 -5.54 -0.49 -41.06
CA ILE A 183 -5.44 0.80 -40.38
C ILE A 183 -6.56 1.67 -40.92
N GLN A 184 -7.60 1.90 -40.12
CA GLN A 184 -8.71 2.76 -40.50
C GLN A 184 -8.50 4.16 -39.94
N LEU A 185 -8.49 5.15 -40.83
CA LEU A 185 -8.42 6.56 -40.49
C LEU A 185 -9.67 7.24 -41.02
N SER A 186 -10.43 7.89 -40.16
CA SER A 186 -11.67 8.57 -40.51
C SER A 186 -11.64 9.99 -39.96
N ALA A 187 -11.86 10.98 -40.82
CA ALA A 187 -11.95 12.39 -40.46
C ALA A 187 -13.29 12.94 -40.97
N GLY A 188 -13.92 13.83 -40.21
CA GLY A 188 -15.19 14.45 -40.60
C GLY A 188 -15.06 15.63 -41.57
N ASP A 189 -13.86 16.19 -41.68
CA ASP A 189 -13.53 17.32 -42.56
C ASP A 189 -12.29 16.94 -43.40
N ASP A 190 -11.08 17.33 -42.99
CA ASP A 190 -9.84 16.96 -43.70
C ASP A 190 -9.08 15.81 -43.03
N LEU A 191 -8.60 14.86 -43.85
CA LEU A 191 -7.45 14.02 -43.51
C LEU A 191 -6.16 14.64 -44.08
N ARG A 192 -5.32 15.24 -43.22
CA ARG A 192 -4.09 15.93 -43.65
C ARG A 192 -2.90 14.98 -43.70
N LEU A 193 -2.36 14.75 -44.89
CA LEU A 193 -1.11 14.00 -45.13
C LEU A 193 -0.06 14.94 -45.72
N ASN A 194 0.74 15.58 -44.87
CA ASN A 194 1.73 16.57 -45.27
C ASN A 194 3.14 16.03 -45.04
N ALA A 195 3.79 15.57 -46.11
CA ALA A 195 5.17 15.09 -46.08
C ALA A 195 6.10 16.10 -46.77
N GLY A 196 7.30 16.29 -46.24
CA GLY A 196 8.35 17.06 -46.95
C GLY A 196 8.87 16.35 -48.21
N GLY A 197 8.63 15.03 -48.31
CA GLY A 197 8.84 14.24 -49.53
C GLY A 197 7.50 13.83 -50.16
N ASN A 198 7.36 12.55 -50.52
CA ASN A 198 6.13 12.02 -51.14
C ASN A 198 5.26 11.29 -50.13
N VAL A 199 3.93 11.34 -50.32
CA VAL A 199 3.02 10.35 -49.77
C VAL A 199 3.11 9.10 -50.65
N MET A 200 3.67 8.02 -50.10
CA MET A 200 3.92 6.80 -50.85
C MET A 200 2.75 5.83 -50.71
N VAL A 201 2.26 5.32 -51.84
CA VAL A 201 1.29 4.23 -51.91
C VAL A 201 1.87 3.09 -52.72
N ARG A 202 1.41 1.86 -52.48
CA ARG A 202 1.92 0.67 -53.20
C ARG A 202 1.64 0.72 -54.71
N GLY A 203 0.62 1.46 -55.12
CA GLY A 203 0.27 1.71 -56.52
C GLY A 203 -1.06 2.45 -56.62
N TRP A 204 -1.32 3.09 -57.76
CA TRP A 204 -2.52 3.92 -57.94
C TRP A 204 -3.83 3.12 -57.92
N GLY A 205 -3.78 1.81 -58.23
CA GLY A 205 -4.90 0.89 -58.04
C GLY A 205 -5.25 0.58 -56.58
N ARG A 206 -4.59 1.22 -55.61
CA ARG A 206 -4.89 1.10 -54.16
C ARG A 206 -5.57 2.32 -53.57
N LEU A 207 -5.63 3.43 -54.31
CA LEU A 207 -6.44 4.58 -53.94
C LEU A 207 -7.84 4.37 -54.51
N TYR A 208 -8.79 4.02 -53.65
CA TYR A 208 -10.14 3.68 -54.04
C TYR A 208 -11.11 4.76 -53.58
N SER A 209 -11.98 5.21 -54.48
CA SER A 209 -13.10 6.04 -54.11
C SER A 209 -14.32 5.18 -53.83
N ILE A 210 -14.80 5.22 -52.59
CA ILE A 210 -16.02 4.52 -52.18
C ILE A 210 -17.25 5.11 -52.90
N GLU A 211 -17.29 6.42 -53.09
CA GLU A 211 -18.43 7.10 -53.73
C GLU A 211 -18.48 6.83 -55.24
N GLN A 212 -17.34 6.85 -55.92
CA GLN A 212 -17.29 6.60 -57.37
C GLN A 212 -17.16 5.11 -57.73
N GLY A 213 -16.93 4.24 -56.75
CA GLY A 213 -16.87 2.79 -56.96
C GLY A 213 -15.67 2.29 -57.77
N GLN A 214 -14.61 3.09 -57.90
CA GLN A 214 -13.44 2.78 -58.72
C GLN A 214 -12.13 3.26 -58.07
N THR A 215 -11.02 2.67 -58.50
CA THR A 215 -9.67 3.09 -58.15
C THR A 215 -9.23 4.30 -58.97
N LEU A 216 -8.23 5.03 -58.47
CA LEU A 216 -7.58 6.11 -59.21
C LEU A 216 -6.96 5.60 -60.52
N LEU A 217 -6.39 4.39 -60.52
CA LEU A 217 -5.83 3.81 -61.74
C LEU A 217 -6.90 3.61 -62.82
N GLU A 218 -8.03 2.98 -62.48
CA GLU A 218 -9.15 2.78 -63.42
C GLU A 218 -9.68 4.11 -63.96
N ALA A 219 -9.80 5.13 -63.09
CA ALA A 219 -10.23 6.46 -63.51
C ALA A 219 -9.24 7.12 -64.50
N LEU A 220 -7.94 6.94 -64.29
CA LEU A 220 -6.89 7.45 -65.19
C LEU A 220 -6.83 6.69 -66.51
N GLU A 221 -7.00 5.36 -66.49
CA GLU A 221 -7.05 4.52 -67.68
C GLU A 221 -8.27 4.88 -68.55
N GLN A 222 -9.45 5.00 -67.95
CA GLN A 222 -10.65 5.45 -68.67
C GLN A 222 -10.47 6.84 -69.27
N LEU A 223 -9.80 7.77 -68.56
CA LEU A 223 -9.50 9.09 -69.10
C LEU A 223 -8.52 9.00 -70.29
N SER A 224 -7.48 8.17 -70.17
CA SER A 224 -6.52 7.92 -71.25
C SER A 224 -7.20 7.39 -72.50
N ASP A 225 -8.06 6.36 -72.36
CA ASP A 225 -8.80 5.77 -73.48
C ASP A 225 -9.68 6.81 -74.18
N ARG A 226 -10.35 7.66 -73.40
CA ARG A 226 -11.16 8.77 -73.92
C ARG A 226 -10.32 9.79 -74.70
N ILE A 227 -9.12 10.11 -74.23
CA ILE A 227 -8.21 11.03 -74.93
C ILE A 227 -7.69 10.39 -76.22
N THR A 228 -7.31 9.12 -76.21
CA THR A 228 -6.87 8.40 -77.41
C THR A 228 -7.97 8.34 -78.47
N ALA A 229 -9.23 8.14 -78.07
CA ALA A 229 -10.37 8.16 -78.98
C ALA A 229 -10.61 9.52 -79.65
N LEU A 230 -10.07 10.62 -79.09
CA LEU A 230 -10.17 11.98 -79.65
C LEU A 230 -9.00 12.33 -80.60
N GLY A 231 -8.06 11.40 -80.81
CA GLY A 231 -6.99 11.55 -81.82
C GLY A 231 -5.57 11.65 -81.28
N GLY A 232 -5.37 11.79 -79.96
CA GLY A 232 -4.04 11.85 -79.33
C GLY A 232 -3.28 13.15 -79.59
#